data_AF-A0A421K8Z9-F1
#
_entry.id   AF-A0A421K8Z9-F1
#
_cell.length_a   1.000
_cell.length_b   1.000
_cell.length_c   1.000
_cell.angle_alpha   90.00
_cell.angle_beta   90.00
_cell.angle_gamma   90.00
#
_symmetry.space_group_name_H-M   'P 1'
#
loop_
_entity.id
_entity.type
_entity.pdbx_description
1 polymer ?
#
loop_
_entity_poly.entity_id
_entity_poly.type
_entity_poly.pdbx_seq_one_letter_code
_entity_poly.pdbx_strand_id
1 'polypeptide(L)'
;EIAAADFNSLEILSPGGETLRMDKGEGQWTLSDGYPADPAIVNRILDFLSAPTPVDLVSESEKYGRYELDEKGMHSLKGYKDENLIREIHLGKVSSSNKYSYVLFPGNKNVYTVRGTLVETVSKDSESFRDKLIMEIDRDSVTRISFEAAGENTVILTRGEEAAWTDAEGHEWEKEKINEILGRFISLRAVGFPDDAPSEDEKAAEISLMGASEVNFSLYEKGDEGYPASTSAYPFPVIISSYIGDSILESFDPQGEE
;
A
#
# COMPACT_ATOMS: atom_id res chain seq x y z
N GLU A 1 -1.59 4.61 -30.74
CA GLU A 1 -1.67 3.74 -29.55
C GLU A 1 -0.96 4.48 -28.42
N ILE A 2 -1.51 4.45 -27.20
CA ILE A 2 -0.89 5.10 -26.03
C ILE A 2 -0.39 3.97 -25.15
N ALA A 3 0.90 3.96 -24.81
CA ALA A 3 1.46 2.94 -23.94
C ALA A 3 1.39 3.37 -22.47
N ALA A 4 1.38 2.41 -21.54
CA ALA A 4 1.41 2.70 -20.11
C ALA A 4 2.62 3.57 -19.71
N ALA A 5 3.75 3.38 -20.40
CA ALA A 5 4.98 4.15 -20.18
C ALA A 5 4.91 5.61 -20.66
N ASP A 6 3.90 5.99 -21.45
CA ASP A 6 3.71 7.38 -21.87
C ASP A 6 3.16 8.26 -20.74
N PHE A 7 2.50 7.67 -19.73
CA PHE A 7 1.91 8.41 -18.63
C PHE A 7 2.96 8.72 -17.56
N ASN A 8 3.01 9.98 -17.13
CA ASN A 8 3.77 10.43 -15.95
C ASN A 8 2.90 11.06 -14.86
N SER A 9 1.61 11.25 -15.12
CA SER A 9 0.63 11.69 -14.12
C SER A 9 -0.72 11.04 -14.39
N LEU A 10 -1.42 10.72 -13.32
CA LEU A 10 -2.79 10.22 -13.34
C LEU A 10 -3.66 11.06 -12.40
N GLU A 11 -4.89 11.30 -12.80
CA GLU A 11 -5.88 12.03 -12.02
C GLU A 11 -7.21 11.29 -12.03
N ILE A 12 -7.81 11.18 -10.85
CA ILE A 12 -9.13 10.61 -10.61
C ILE A 12 -10.00 11.73 -10.05
N LEU A 13 -11.03 12.10 -10.79
CA LEU A 13 -12.07 12.98 -10.31
C LEU A 13 -13.26 12.12 -9.88
N SER A 14 -13.56 12.13 -8.58
CA SER A 14 -14.69 11.39 -8.00
C SER A 14 -16.00 12.16 -8.12
N PRO A 15 -17.16 11.47 -8.05
CA PRO A 15 -18.45 12.13 -7.94
C PRO A 15 -18.47 13.01 -6.70
N GLY A 16 -18.83 14.28 -6.86
CA GLY A 16 -18.75 15.28 -5.79
C GLY A 16 -17.53 16.21 -5.84
N GLY A 17 -16.59 15.96 -6.76
CA GLY A 17 -15.52 16.91 -7.11
C GLY A 17 -14.19 16.71 -6.38
N GLU A 18 -14.07 15.67 -5.54
CA GLU A 18 -12.79 15.29 -4.97
C GLU A 18 -11.84 14.82 -6.07
N THR A 19 -10.59 15.28 -6.02
CA THR A 19 -9.56 14.94 -6.99
C THR A 19 -8.41 14.23 -6.29
N LEU A 20 -8.14 13.00 -6.70
CA LEU A 20 -6.94 12.27 -6.33
C LEU A 20 -5.96 12.31 -7.50
N ARG A 21 -4.72 12.72 -7.23
CA ARG A 21 -3.66 12.77 -8.24
C ARG A 21 -2.44 11.99 -7.75
N MET A 22 -1.80 11.33 -8.71
CA MET A 22 -0.56 10.60 -8.52
C MET A 22 0.40 10.92 -9.67
N ASP A 23 1.65 11.17 -9.34
CA ASP A 23 2.69 11.52 -10.30
C ASP A 23 3.82 10.49 -10.22
N LYS A 24 4.43 10.20 -11.37
CA LYS A 24 5.55 9.28 -11.48
C LYS A 24 6.84 10.02 -11.13
N GLY A 25 7.45 9.67 -10.00
CA GLY A 25 8.76 10.16 -9.59
C GLY A 25 9.92 9.28 -10.08
N GLU A 26 11.08 9.45 -9.44
CA GLU A 26 12.24 8.59 -9.66
C GLU A 26 12.00 7.22 -9.00
N GLY A 27 11.46 6.29 -9.77
CA GLY A 27 11.34 4.87 -9.40
C GLY A 27 9.99 4.43 -8.82
N GLN A 28 9.16 5.35 -8.32
CA GLN A 28 7.83 5.04 -7.78
C GLN A 28 6.78 6.11 -8.11
N TRP A 29 5.52 5.73 -8.07
CA TRP A 29 4.39 6.66 -8.16
C TRP A 29 4.08 7.20 -6.76
N THR A 30 3.73 8.47 -6.68
CA THR A 30 3.47 9.16 -5.40
C THR A 30 2.18 9.94 -5.50
N LEU A 31 1.35 9.89 -4.47
CA LEU A 31 0.13 10.67 -4.33
C LEU A 31 0.45 12.13 -4.03
N SER A 32 -0.51 13.04 -4.27
CA SER A 32 -0.33 14.47 -3.99
C SER A 32 0.00 14.81 -2.53
N ASP A 33 -0.38 13.94 -1.58
CA ASP A 33 -0.08 14.08 -0.16
C ASP A 33 1.31 13.52 0.21
N GLY A 34 2.08 13.03 -0.76
CA GLY A 34 3.45 12.55 -0.60
C GLY A 34 3.57 11.06 -0.34
N TYR A 35 2.47 10.34 -0.09
CA TYR A 35 2.51 8.89 0.14
C TYR A 35 2.85 8.13 -1.15
N PRO A 36 3.68 7.07 -1.07
CA PRO A 36 3.82 6.11 -2.17
C PRO A 36 2.44 5.57 -2.59
N ALA A 37 2.18 5.52 -3.90
CA ALA A 37 0.94 4.97 -4.44
C ALA A 37 1.07 3.45 -4.61
N ASP A 38 0.00 2.71 -4.31
CA ASP A 38 -0.03 1.25 -4.46
C ASP A 38 0.23 0.85 -5.93
N PRO A 39 1.31 0.11 -6.20
CA PRO A 39 1.72 -0.19 -7.57
C PRO A 39 0.70 -1.06 -8.32
N ALA A 40 -0.05 -1.91 -7.63
CA ALA A 40 -1.07 -2.75 -8.26
C ALA A 40 -2.27 -1.90 -8.71
N ILE A 41 -2.69 -0.93 -7.90
CA ILE A 41 -3.75 0.02 -8.25
C ILE A 41 -3.32 0.89 -9.42
N VAL A 42 -2.11 1.48 -9.36
CA VAL A 42 -1.55 2.31 -10.42
C VAL A 42 -1.50 1.55 -11.74
N ASN A 43 -0.94 0.33 -11.74
CA ASN A 43 -0.83 -0.49 -12.95
C ASN A 43 -2.22 -0.82 -13.54
N ARG A 44 -3.21 -1.10 -12.69
CA ARG A 44 -4.58 -1.36 -13.14
C ARG A 44 -5.19 -0.14 -13.85
N ILE A 45 -4.91 1.08 -13.38
CA ILE A 45 -5.37 2.33 -14.01
C ILE A 45 -4.62 2.55 -15.33
N LEU A 46 -3.30 2.37 -15.35
CA LEU A 46 -2.46 2.53 -16.54
C LEU A 46 -2.90 1.58 -17.66
N ASP A 47 -3.12 0.30 -17.34
CA ASP A 47 -3.60 -0.71 -18.29
C ASP A 47 -4.94 -0.29 -18.91
N PHE A 48 -5.84 0.20 -18.06
CA PHE A 48 -7.15 0.66 -18.49
C PHE A 48 -7.11 1.89 -19.41
N LEU A 49 -6.26 2.87 -19.10
CA LEU A 49 -6.11 4.08 -19.92
C LEU A 49 -5.35 3.83 -21.24
N SER A 50 -4.41 2.89 -21.23
CA SER A 50 -3.59 2.54 -22.40
C SER A 50 -4.41 1.82 -23.47
N ALA A 51 -5.19 0.82 -23.04
CA ALA A 51 -5.89 -0.09 -23.93
C ALA A 51 -7.32 -0.40 -23.43
N PRO A 52 -8.22 0.61 -23.32
CA PRO A 52 -9.60 0.33 -22.98
C PRO A 52 -10.19 -0.59 -24.06
N THR A 53 -10.83 -1.68 -23.63
CA THR A 53 -11.41 -2.67 -24.55
C THR A 53 -12.94 -2.62 -24.45
N PRO A 54 -13.61 -1.73 -25.22
CA PRO A 54 -15.06 -1.74 -25.33
C PRO A 54 -15.58 -3.10 -25.79
N VAL A 55 -16.64 -3.56 -25.14
CA VAL A 55 -17.27 -4.85 -25.43
C VAL A 55 -18.57 -4.62 -26.20
N ASP A 56 -19.47 -3.79 -25.66
CA ASP A 56 -20.76 -3.51 -26.28
C ASP A 56 -21.02 -2.00 -26.37
N LEU A 57 -21.74 -1.60 -27.43
CA LEU A 57 -22.44 -0.32 -27.49
C LEU A 57 -23.78 -0.46 -26.73
N VAL A 58 -23.94 0.30 -25.65
CA VAL A 58 -25.08 0.16 -24.73
C VAL A 58 -26.17 1.20 -24.99
N SER A 59 -25.78 2.41 -25.36
CA SER A 59 -26.71 3.51 -25.63
C SER A 59 -26.12 4.51 -26.59
N GLU A 60 -26.93 4.94 -27.55
CA GLU A 60 -26.69 6.12 -28.39
C GLU A 60 -27.54 7.32 -27.96
N SER A 61 -28.39 7.11 -26.94
CA SER A 61 -29.15 8.19 -26.30
C SER A 61 -28.30 8.84 -25.21
N GLU A 62 -28.30 10.17 -25.15
CA GLU A 62 -27.54 10.99 -24.18
C GLU A 62 -28.18 10.97 -22.77
N LYS A 63 -28.79 9.83 -22.39
CA LYS A 63 -29.45 9.61 -21.10
C LYS A 63 -28.48 8.95 -20.13
N TYR A 64 -27.45 9.69 -19.73
CA TYR A 64 -26.30 9.13 -19.01
C TYR A 64 -26.58 8.70 -17.56
N GLY A 65 -27.52 9.33 -16.86
CA GLY A 65 -27.74 9.07 -15.44
C GLY A 65 -28.14 7.63 -15.09
N ARG A 66 -28.78 6.89 -15.99
CA ARG A 66 -29.08 5.47 -15.75
C ARG A 66 -27.84 4.57 -15.63
N TYR A 67 -26.71 5.05 -16.15
CA TYR A 67 -25.40 4.40 -16.14
C TYR A 67 -24.45 5.04 -15.13
N GLU A 68 -24.91 6.04 -14.37
CA GLU A 68 -24.07 6.85 -13.47
C GLU A 68 -22.92 7.53 -14.22
N LEU A 69 -23.20 7.96 -15.47
CA LEU A 69 -22.30 8.76 -16.30
C LEU A 69 -22.74 10.23 -16.34
N ASP A 70 -23.44 10.69 -15.29
CA ASP A 70 -23.78 12.10 -15.06
C ASP A 70 -22.96 12.68 -13.91
N GLU A 71 -23.08 13.98 -13.66
CA GLU A 71 -22.31 14.70 -12.63
C GLU A 71 -22.42 14.11 -11.22
N LYS A 72 -23.43 13.28 -10.94
CA LYS A 72 -23.68 12.73 -9.60
C LYS A 72 -23.00 11.38 -9.37
N GLY A 73 -22.66 10.63 -10.42
CA GLY A 73 -22.13 9.28 -10.30
C GLY A 73 -20.86 9.02 -11.12
N MET A 74 -20.51 9.91 -12.02
CA MET A 74 -19.39 9.72 -12.94
C MET A 74 -18.05 9.97 -12.26
N HIS A 75 -17.12 9.04 -12.42
CA HIS A 75 -15.70 9.27 -12.18
C HIS A 75 -15.03 9.67 -13.51
N SER A 76 -14.07 10.59 -13.48
CA SER A 76 -13.21 10.85 -14.65
C SER A 76 -11.79 10.39 -14.34
N LEU A 77 -11.27 9.48 -15.17
CA LEU A 77 -9.87 9.07 -15.15
C LEU A 77 -9.11 9.75 -16.26
N LYS A 78 -8.05 10.45 -15.88
CA LYS A 78 -7.20 11.17 -16.80
C LYS A 78 -5.76 10.69 -16.66
N GLY A 79 -5.07 10.63 -17.79
CA GLY A 79 -3.65 10.35 -17.87
C GLY A 79 -2.93 11.38 -18.71
N TYR A 80 -1.78 11.82 -18.22
CA TYR A 80 -1.02 12.93 -18.79
C TYR A 80 0.41 12.50 -19.17
N LYS A 81 0.97 13.22 -20.13
CA LYS A 81 2.38 13.20 -20.51
C LYS A 81 2.92 14.61 -20.55
N ASP A 82 3.83 14.92 -19.63
CA ASP A 82 4.48 16.23 -19.53
C ASP A 82 3.43 17.35 -19.46
N GLU A 83 2.47 17.20 -18.54
CA GLU A 83 1.29 18.06 -18.33
C GLU A 83 0.21 18.01 -19.42
N ASN A 84 0.49 17.42 -20.59
CA ASN A 84 -0.51 17.31 -21.64
C ASN A 84 -1.47 16.15 -21.34
N LEU A 85 -2.78 16.43 -21.33
CA LEU A 85 -3.80 15.38 -21.24
C LEU A 85 -3.75 14.53 -22.51
N ILE A 86 -3.37 13.25 -22.38
CA ILE A 86 -3.27 12.33 -23.51
C ILE A 86 -4.40 11.29 -23.53
N ARG A 87 -5.05 11.02 -22.39
CA ARG A 87 -6.23 10.16 -22.29
C ARG A 87 -7.16 10.64 -21.19
N GLU A 88 -8.46 10.63 -21.48
CA GLU A 88 -9.51 10.73 -20.47
C GLU A 88 -10.60 9.69 -20.77
N ILE A 89 -11.09 9.03 -19.73
CA ILE A 89 -12.19 8.06 -19.79
C ILE A 89 -13.13 8.33 -18.61
N HIS A 90 -14.42 8.48 -18.90
CA HIS A 90 -15.44 8.61 -17.88
C HIS A 90 -16.00 7.24 -17.51
N LEU A 91 -16.09 6.96 -16.22
CA LEU A 91 -16.54 5.69 -15.64
C LEU A 91 -17.83 5.90 -14.89
N GLY A 92 -18.82 5.08 -15.21
CA GLY A 92 -20.05 4.93 -14.43
C GLY A 92 -20.05 3.60 -13.67
N LYS A 93 -21.23 3.17 -13.25
CA LYS A 93 -21.39 1.96 -12.42
C LYS A 93 -20.99 0.67 -13.13
N VAL A 94 -20.87 -0.39 -12.33
CA VAL A 94 -20.80 -1.77 -12.82
C VAL A 94 -22.14 -2.22 -13.41
N SER A 95 -22.07 -3.06 -14.44
CA SER A 95 -23.23 -3.78 -14.99
C SER A 95 -23.79 -4.77 -13.97
N SER A 96 -25.04 -5.21 -14.14
CA SER A 96 -25.69 -6.19 -13.26
C SER A 96 -24.97 -7.55 -13.16
N SER A 97 -24.04 -7.83 -14.08
CA SER A 97 -23.22 -9.04 -14.05
C SER A 97 -21.96 -8.92 -13.19
N ASN A 98 -21.63 -7.71 -12.72
CA ASN A 98 -20.37 -7.35 -12.05
C ASN A 98 -19.10 -7.69 -12.85
N LYS A 99 -19.19 -7.87 -14.18
CA LYS A 99 -18.06 -8.17 -15.06
C LYS A 99 -17.62 -7.00 -15.94
N TYR A 100 -18.46 -5.97 -16.04
CA TYR A 100 -18.27 -4.83 -16.91
C TYR A 100 -18.62 -3.55 -16.19
N SER A 101 -17.99 -2.45 -16.60
CA SER A 101 -18.32 -1.07 -16.18
C SER A 101 -18.82 -0.29 -17.38
N TYR A 102 -19.74 0.66 -17.17
CA TYR A 102 -20.14 1.59 -18.23
C TYR A 102 -19.11 2.69 -18.39
N VAL A 103 -18.80 3.06 -19.64
CA VAL A 103 -17.87 4.14 -19.96
C VAL A 103 -18.43 5.09 -21.00
N LEU A 104 -17.97 6.34 -20.91
CA LEU A 104 -18.12 7.37 -21.92
C LEU A 104 -16.73 7.89 -22.29
N PHE A 105 -16.47 8.05 -23.58
CA PHE A 105 -15.22 8.64 -24.06
C PHE A 105 -15.49 10.12 -24.41
N PRO A 106 -14.65 11.07 -23.96
CA PRO A 106 -14.82 12.48 -24.30
C PRO A 106 -14.96 12.70 -25.81
N GLY A 107 -15.95 13.49 -26.21
CA GLY A 107 -16.28 13.76 -27.62
C GLY A 107 -17.11 12.67 -28.30
N ASN A 108 -17.38 11.54 -27.63
CA ASN A 108 -18.28 10.49 -28.10
C ASN A 108 -19.53 10.47 -27.21
N LYS A 109 -20.72 10.59 -27.80
CA LYS A 109 -22.01 10.57 -27.08
C LYS A 109 -22.48 9.17 -26.68
N ASN A 110 -21.80 8.13 -27.18
CA ASN A 110 -22.23 6.75 -27.01
C ASN A 110 -21.67 6.17 -25.71
N VAL A 111 -22.53 5.43 -25.00
CA VAL A 111 -22.14 4.67 -23.80
C VAL A 111 -21.72 3.27 -24.22
N TYR A 112 -20.56 2.83 -23.73
CA TYR A 112 -20.04 1.48 -23.95
C TYR A 112 -19.94 0.72 -22.63
N THR A 113 -19.79 -0.60 -22.71
CA THR A 113 -19.25 -1.41 -21.61
C THR A 113 -17.78 -1.72 -21.86
N VAL A 114 -17.00 -1.77 -20.80
CA VAL A 114 -15.61 -2.28 -20.80
C VAL A 114 -15.50 -3.38 -19.76
N ARG A 115 -14.62 -4.36 -20.01
CA ARG A 115 -14.40 -5.45 -19.05
C ARG A 115 -13.72 -4.92 -17.78
N GLY A 116 -14.15 -5.45 -16.64
CA GLY A 116 -13.60 -5.15 -15.34
C GLY A 116 -14.45 -4.18 -14.52
N THR A 117 -14.05 -4.02 -13.27
CA THR A 117 -14.75 -3.23 -12.24
C THR A 117 -13.86 -2.12 -11.71
N LEU A 118 -13.16 -1.40 -12.61
CA LEU A 118 -12.24 -0.34 -12.19
C LEU A 118 -12.94 0.75 -11.38
N VAL A 119 -14.24 1.00 -11.63
CA VAL A 119 -15.05 1.91 -10.81
C VAL A 119 -14.96 1.58 -9.31
N GLU A 120 -15.01 0.29 -8.92
CA GLU A 120 -14.90 -0.12 -7.51
C GLU A 120 -13.54 0.21 -6.90
N THR A 121 -12.48 0.29 -7.72
CA THR A 121 -11.15 0.71 -7.27
C THR A 121 -11.07 2.22 -7.14
N VAL A 122 -11.63 2.95 -8.11
CA VAL A 122 -11.51 4.42 -8.17
C VAL A 122 -12.53 5.15 -7.30
N SER A 123 -13.53 4.45 -6.79
CA SER A 123 -14.49 4.94 -5.80
C SER A 123 -14.02 4.79 -4.34
N LYS A 124 -12.82 4.22 -4.10
CA LYS A 124 -12.26 4.14 -2.75
C LYS A 124 -11.75 5.51 -2.29
N ASP A 125 -11.58 5.65 -0.99
CA ASP A 125 -10.94 6.81 -0.36
C ASP A 125 -9.45 6.91 -0.74
N SER A 126 -8.84 8.07 -0.48
CA SER A 126 -7.43 8.33 -0.82
C SER A 126 -6.44 7.41 -0.10
N GLU A 127 -6.72 6.99 1.14
CA GLU A 127 -5.84 6.09 1.89
C GLU A 127 -5.74 4.72 1.22
N SER A 128 -6.84 4.24 0.63
CA SER A 128 -6.87 2.99 -0.12
C SER A 128 -5.92 2.96 -1.33
N PHE A 129 -5.42 4.12 -1.78
CA PHE A 129 -4.42 4.22 -2.86
C PHE A 129 -2.97 4.26 -2.36
N ARG A 130 -2.74 4.39 -1.05
CA ARG A 130 -1.39 4.38 -0.48
C ARG A 130 -0.83 2.96 -0.53
N ASP A 131 0.45 2.83 -0.87
CA ASP A 131 1.13 1.54 -0.80
C ASP A 131 1.22 1.10 0.66
N LYS A 132 0.61 -0.05 0.96
CA LYS A 132 0.60 -0.63 2.30
C LYS A 132 1.77 -1.58 2.54
N LEU A 133 2.65 -1.85 1.56
CA LEU A 133 3.90 -2.58 1.80
C LEU A 133 4.93 -1.63 2.42
N ILE A 134 5.16 -1.77 3.73
CA ILE A 134 5.99 -0.81 4.48
C ILE A 134 7.41 -1.31 4.74
N MET A 135 7.63 -2.62 4.63
CA MET A 135 8.93 -3.22 4.82
C MET A 135 8.98 -4.56 4.09
N GLU A 136 10.08 -4.76 3.38
CA GLU A 136 10.45 -6.03 2.76
C GLU A 136 11.92 -6.29 3.07
N ILE A 137 12.22 -7.46 3.63
CA ILE A 137 13.59 -7.88 3.92
C ILE A 137 13.89 -9.23 3.28
N ASP A 138 15.14 -9.43 2.88
CA ASP A 138 15.66 -10.77 2.62
C ASP A 138 16.10 -11.39 3.95
N ARG A 139 15.31 -12.34 4.46
CA ARG A 139 15.60 -13.10 5.70
C ARG A 139 17.02 -13.65 5.71
N ASP A 140 17.48 -14.20 4.59
CA ASP A 140 18.78 -14.86 4.53
C ASP A 140 19.95 -13.86 4.50
N SER A 141 19.66 -12.59 4.25
CA SER A 141 20.65 -11.50 4.34
C SER A 141 20.81 -10.94 5.76
N VAL A 142 19.88 -11.22 6.67
CA VAL A 142 19.93 -10.69 8.04
C VAL A 142 21.04 -11.40 8.82
N THR A 143 21.87 -10.59 9.46
CA THR A 143 23.05 -11.00 10.23
C THR A 143 22.98 -10.60 11.70
N ARG A 144 22.17 -9.59 12.04
CA ARG A 144 21.94 -9.19 13.42
C ARG A 144 20.52 -8.66 13.60
N ILE A 145 19.94 -9.00 14.75
CA ILE A 145 18.63 -8.52 15.22
C ILE A 145 18.90 -7.85 16.57
N SER A 146 18.42 -6.64 16.77
CA SER A 146 18.27 -6.08 18.11
C SER A 146 16.81 -5.77 18.39
N PHE A 147 16.40 -6.03 19.61
CA PHE A 147 15.06 -5.75 20.11
C PHE A 147 15.18 -5.07 21.48
N GLU A 148 14.47 -3.97 21.66
CA GLU A 148 14.39 -3.23 22.91
C GLU A 148 12.92 -2.95 23.23
N ALA A 149 12.38 -3.61 24.25
CA ALA A 149 11.08 -3.25 24.81
C ALA A 149 11.22 -2.09 25.79
N ALA A 150 10.18 -1.27 25.89
CA ALA A 150 10.16 -0.10 26.76
C ALA A 150 10.44 -0.46 28.22
N GLY A 151 11.55 0.06 28.76
CA GLY A 151 11.95 -0.17 30.15
C GLY A 151 12.62 -1.51 30.43
N GLU A 152 12.93 -2.30 29.39
CA GLU A 152 13.61 -3.60 29.50
C GLU A 152 15.04 -3.57 28.94
N ASN A 153 15.77 -4.68 29.10
CA ASN A 153 17.10 -4.82 28.53
C ASN A 153 17.02 -5.14 27.03
N THR A 154 17.93 -4.56 26.24
CA THR A 154 18.06 -4.87 24.82
C THR A 154 18.50 -6.33 24.60
N VAL A 155 17.73 -7.08 23.82
CA VAL A 155 18.11 -8.40 23.29
C VAL A 155 18.86 -8.19 21.98
N ILE A 156 20.05 -8.77 21.85
CA ILE A 156 20.86 -8.70 20.63
C ILE A 156 21.19 -10.12 20.18
N LEU A 157 20.75 -10.48 18.98
CA LEU A 157 21.01 -11.77 18.35
C LEU A 157 21.92 -11.58 17.15
N THR A 158 23.00 -12.36 17.07
CA THR A 158 23.97 -12.32 15.97
C THR A 158 24.02 -13.67 15.27
N ARG A 159 24.03 -13.64 13.93
CA ARG A 159 24.18 -14.83 13.11
C ARG A 159 25.65 -15.19 12.97
N GLY A 160 26.01 -16.37 13.45
CA GLY A 160 27.36 -16.94 13.37
C GLY A 160 27.53 -17.89 12.19
N GLU A 161 28.53 -18.77 12.31
CA GLU A 161 28.79 -19.85 11.36
C GLU A 161 27.62 -20.86 11.31
N GLU A 162 27.48 -21.58 10.20
CA GLU A 162 26.40 -22.56 9.97
C GLU A 162 24.97 -22.00 10.13
N ALA A 163 24.82 -20.67 10.12
CA ALA A 163 23.57 -19.95 10.38
C ALA A 163 22.98 -20.17 11.79
N ALA A 164 23.82 -20.50 12.78
CA ALA A 164 23.46 -20.46 14.18
C ALA A 164 23.26 -19.01 14.67
N TRP A 165 22.31 -18.79 15.56
CA TRP A 165 22.02 -17.48 16.14
C TRP A 165 22.35 -17.50 17.62
N THR A 166 23.12 -16.52 18.09
CA THR A 166 23.49 -16.43 19.51
C THR A 166 23.19 -15.06 20.09
N ASP A 167 22.84 -15.02 21.37
CA ASP A 167 22.74 -13.77 22.12
C ASP A 167 24.10 -13.19 22.51
N ALA A 168 24.10 -12.07 23.24
CA ALA A 168 25.31 -11.39 23.71
C ALA A 168 26.11 -12.21 24.76
N GLU A 169 25.47 -13.17 25.43
CA GLU A 169 26.09 -14.06 26.41
C GLU A 169 26.63 -15.36 25.75
N GLY A 170 26.33 -15.57 24.46
CA GLY A 170 26.74 -16.72 23.68
C GLY A 170 25.76 -17.90 23.74
N HIS A 171 24.55 -17.71 24.29
CA HIS A 171 23.51 -18.74 24.25
C HIS A 171 22.94 -18.84 22.84
N GLU A 172 22.83 -20.06 22.33
CA GLU A 172 22.25 -20.35 21.01
C GLU A 172 20.72 -20.33 21.07
N TRP A 173 20.10 -19.71 20.07
CA TRP A 173 18.65 -19.62 19.90
C TRP A 173 18.17 -20.60 18.85
N GLU A 174 16.98 -21.18 19.08
CA GLU A 174 16.36 -22.10 18.14
C GLU A 174 16.09 -21.43 16.78
N LYS A 175 16.54 -22.09 15.71
CA LYS A 175 16.43 -21.58 14.34
C LYS A 175 14.98 -21.33 13.94
N GLU A 176 14.06 -22.19 14.39
CA GLU A 176 12.62 -22.08 14.17
C GLU A 176 12.08 -20.75 14.76
N LYS A 177 12.43 -20.44 16.02
CA LYS A 177 12.04 -19.18 16.70
C LYS A 177 12.54 -17.95 15.94
N ILE A 178 13.79 -17.97 15.47
CA ILE A 178 14.34 -16.87 14.66
C ILE A 178 13.63 -16.74 13.31
N ASN A 179 13.31 -17.86 12.65
CA ASN A 179 12.60 -17.84 11.38
C ASN A 179 11.19 -17.28 11.52
N GLU A 180 10.51 -17.58 12.62
CA GLU A 180 9.22 -16.98 12.97
C GLU A 180 9.36 -15.47 13.14
N ILE A 181 10.34 -15.00 13.95
CA ILE A 181 10.65 -13.58 14.14
C ILE A 181 10.84 -12.87 12.81
N LEU A 182 11.80 -13.32 12.01
CA LEU A 182 12.11 -12.70 10.73
C LEU A 182 10.96 -12.83 9.73
N GLY A 183 10.14 -13.87 9.85
CA GLY A 183 8.96 -14.09 9.01
C GLY A 183 7.95 -12.94 9.07
N ARG A 184 7.87 -12.21 10.18
CA ARG A 184 6.96 -11.06 10.37
C ARG A 184 7.38 -9.85 9.52
N PHE A 185 8.68 -9.74 9.22
CA PHE A 185 9.27 -8.59 8.53
C PHE A 185 9.55 -8.84 7.05
N ILE A 186 9.39 -10.07 6.54
CA ILE A 186 9.61 -10.41 5.12
C ILE A 186 8.75 -9.55 4.19
N SER A 187 7.48 -9.34 4.53
CA SER A 187 6.55 -8.52 3.75
C SER A 187 5.54 -7.90 4.71
N LEU A 188 6.02 -6.98 5.53
CA LEU A 188 5.18 -6.31 6.52
C LEU A 188 4.27 -5.32 5.82
N ARG A 189 2.95 -5.42 6.10
CA ARG A 189 1.95 -4.53 5.53
C ARG A 189 1.22 -3.74 6.60
N ALA A 190 0.97 -2.47 6.31
CA ALA A 190 0.07 -1.62 7.05
C ALA A 190 -1.39 -2.06 6.86
N VAL A 191 -2.21 -1.85 7.87
CA VAL A 191 -3.68 -1.92 7.80
C VAL A 191 -4.29 -0.53 7.61
N GLY A 192 -3.63 0.51 8.12
CA GLY A 192 -4.06 1.90 8.01
C GLY A 192 -2.91 2.87 8.27
N PHE A 193 -3.24 4.15 8.43
CA PHE A 193 -2.30 5.22 8.71
C PHE A 193 -2.86 6.08 9.84
N PRO A 194 -2.07 6.41 10.86
CA PRO A 194 -2.57 7.23 11.96
C PRO A 194 -2.80 8.67 11.50
N ASP A 195 -3.80 9.34 12.09
CA ASP A 195 -4.09 10.76 11.81
C ASP A 195 -2.93 11.67 12.22
N ASP A 196 -2.26 11.34 13.34
CA ASP A 196 -1.12 12.05 13.90
C ASP A 196 0.09 11.13 14.03
N ALA A 197 1.28 11.72 14.02
CA ALA A 197 2.50 10.96 14.31
C ALA A 197 2.47 10.44 15.76
N PRO A 198 2.82 9.16 16.00
CA PRO A 198 2.84 8.61 17.35
C PRO A 198 3.89 9.31 18.22
N SER A 199 3.63 9.42 19.52
CA SER A 199 4.56 10.05 20.47
C SER A 199 5.73 9.11 20.79
N GLU A 200 6.94 9.64 20.87
CA GLU A 200 8.10 8.85 21.33
C GLU A 200 7.94 8.38 22.79
N ASP A 201 7.15 9.09 23.60
CA ASP A 201 6.82 8.67 24.97
C ASP A 201 5.93 7.41 25.01
N GLU A 202 5.24 7.10 23.90
CA GLU A 202 4.37 5.93 23.73
C GLU A 202 5.11 4.79 23.02
N LYS A 203 6.44 4.87 22.85
CA LYS A 203 7.20 3.80 22.20
C LYS A 203 7.14 2.53 23.07
N ALA A 204 6.63 1.44 22.50
CA ALA A 204 6.49 0.15 23.16
C ALA A 204 7.69 -0.76 22.88
N ALA A 205 8.23 -0.71 21.66
CA ALA A 205 9.43 -1.47 21.30
C ALA A 205 10.18 -0.83 20.12
N GLU A 206 11.48 -1.10 20.06
CA GLU A 206 12.35 -0.76 18.93
C GLU A 206 13.09 -2.01 18.45
N ILE A 207 13.11 -2.21 17.14
CA ILE A 207 13.73 -3.33 16.46
C ILE A 207 14.69 -2.80 15.40
N SER A 208 15.92 -3.32 15.35
CA SER A 208 16.84 -3.11 14.24
C SER A 208 17.21 -4.46 13.61
N LEU A 209 17.10 -4.53 12.29
CA LEU A 209 17.46 -5.67 11.47
C LEU A 209 18.63 -5.26 10.58
N MET A 210 19.80 -5.85 10.81
CA MET A 210 21.01 -5.56 10.06
C MET A 210 21.30 -6.68 9.05
N GLY A 211 21.31 -6.34 7.77
CA GLY A 211 21.72 -7.23 6.68
C GLY A 211 22.56 -6.47 5.65
N ALA A 212 22.15 -6.50 4.38
CA ALA A 212 22.75 -5.67 3.34
C ALA A 212 22.62 -4.16 3.64
N SER A 213 21.53 -3.79 4.30
CA SER A 213 21.29 -2.48 4.89
C SER A 213 20.68 -2.66 6.29
N GLU A 214 20.78 -1.63 7.12
CA GLU A 214 20.09 -1.59 8.41
C GLU A 214 18.67 -1.05 8.22
N VAL A 215 17.71 -1.76 8.80
CA VAL A 215 16.30 -1.36 8.84
C VAL A 215 15.86 -1.25 10.29
N ASN A 216 15.42 -0.05 10.66
CA ASN A 216 14.88 0.22 11.99
C ASN A 216 13.36 0.20 11.93
N PHE A 217 12.74 -0.31 12.98
CA PHE A 217 11.29 -0.41 13.16
C PHE A 217 10.94 -0.05 14.60
N SER A 218 10.06 0.91 14.79
CA SER A 218 9.51 1.25 16.11
C SER A 218 8.04 0.89 16.15
N LEU A 219 7.63 0.29 17.27
CA LEU A 219 6.25 -0.03 17.61
C LEU A 219 5.83 0.86 18.78
N TYR A 220 4.63 1.41 18.72
CA TYR A 220 4.09 2.31 19.76
C TYR A 220 2.92 1.65 20.49
N GLU A 221 2.42 2.26 21.57
CA GLU A 221 1.28 1.74 22.33
C GLU A 221 0.08 1.41 21.43
N LYS A 222 -0.58 0.29 21.75
CA LYS A 222 -1.70 -0.23 20.97
C LYS A 222 -2.89 0.73 21.04
N GLY A 223 -3.35 1.18 19.88
CA GLY A 223 -4.61 1.91 19.71
C GLY A 223 -5.77 0.98 19.33
N ASP A 224 -6.92 1.59 19.05
CA ASP A 224 -8.15 0.87 18.68
C ASP A 224 -8.03 0.13 17.33
N GLU A 225 -7.28 0.68 16.39
CA GLU A 225 -7.13 0.14 15.02
C GLU A 225 -5.93 -0.81 14.86
N GLY A 226 -5.12 -0.96 15.91
CA GLY A 226 -3.89 -1.73 15.90
C GLY A 226 -2.73 -0.97 16.52
N TYR A 227 -1.53 -1.30 16.10
CA TYR A 227 -0.32 -0.66 16.60
C TYR A 227 0.16 0.41 15.62
N PRO A 228 0.28 1.68 16.03
CA PRO A 228 1.09 2.64 15.31
C PRO A 228 2.53 2.12 15.24
N ALA A 229 3.17 2.35 14.11
CA ALA A 229 4.53 1.92 13.84
C ALA A 229 5.23 2.91 12.90
N SER A 230 6.56 2.95 12.99
CA SER A 230 7.41 3.68 12.06
C SER A 230 8.57 2.78 11.62
N THR A 231 9.09 3.01 10.42
CA THR A 231 10.26 2.28 9.93
C THR A 231 11.13 3.11 9.02
N SER A 232 12.44 2.91 9.07
CA SER A 232 13.38 3.56 8.15
C SER A 232 13.17 3.16 6.68
N ALA A 233 12.41 2.09 6.39
CA ALA A 233 12.09 1.63 5.04
C ALA A 233 10.88 2.34 4.41
N TYR A 234 10.09 3.10 5.19
CA TYR A 234 8.88 3.75 4.71
C TYR A 234 8.75 5.18 5.29
N PRO A 235 8.44 6.19 4.45
CA PRO A 235 8.59 7.59 4.86
C PRO A 235 7.54 8.12 5.85
N PHE A 236 6.49 7.36 6.16
CA PHE A 236 5.38 7.79 7.00
C PHE A 236 5.09 6.80 8.13
N PRO A 237 4.55 7.26 9.27
CA PRO A 237 3.94 6.38 10.26
C PRO A 237 2.77 5.61 9.68
N VAL A 238 2.54 4.41 10.19
CA VAL A 238 1.52 3.48 9.73
C VAL A 238 0.89 2.76 10.90
N ILE A 239 -0.23 2.11 10.67
CA ILE A 239 -0.86 1.20 11.64
C ILE A 239 -0.63 -0.22 11.12
N ILE A 240 -0.09 -1.10 11.95
CA ILE A 240 -0.05 -2.55 11.68
C ILE A 240 -1.12 -3.26 12.51
N SER A 241 -1.56 -4.43 12.04
CA SER A 241 -2.61 -5.18 12.74
C SER A 241 -2.20 -5.54 14.16
N SER A 242 -3.17 -5.56 15.08
CA SER A 242 -2.99 -6.04 16.46
C SER A 242 -2.27 -7.39 16.52
N TYR A 243 -2.67 -8.34 15.66
CA TYR A 243 -2.05 -9.65 15.60
C TYR A 243 -0.53 -9.60 15.36
N ILE A 244 -0.07 -8.77 14.41
CA ILE A 244 1.36 -8.67 14.14
C ILE A 244 2.09 -7.94 15.27
N GLY A 245 1.53 -6.85 15.80
CA GLY A 245 2.14 -6.11 16.90
C GLY A 245 2.25 -6.93 18.19
N ASP A 246 1.16 -7.59 18.59
CA ASP A 246 1.14 -8.53 19.73
C ASP A 246 2.22 -9.60 19.55
N SER A 247 2.27 -10.19 18.35
CA SER A 247 3.23 -11.26 18.04
C SER A 247 4.69 -10.79 18.02
N ILE A 248 4.97 -9.54 17.65
CA ILE A 248 6.32 -8.96 17.73
C ILE A 248 6.74 -8.84 19.20
N LEU A 249 5.87 -8.29 20.06
CA LEU A 249 6.17 -8.11 21.48
C LEU A 249 6.38 -9.44 22.21
N GLU A 250 5.54 -10.43 21.94
CA GLU A 250 5.65 -11.78 22.54
C GLU A 250 6.92 -12.53 22.12
N SER A 251 7.43 -12.29 20.89
CA SER A 251 8.55 -13.07 20.35
C SER A 251 9.89 -12.83 21.05
N PHE A 252 10.00 -11.70 21.73
CA PHE A 252 11.22 -11.27 22.41
C PHE A 252 11.03 -11.13 23.92
N ASP A 253 9.88 -11.56 24.45
CA ASP A 253 9.66 -11.63 25.90
C ASP A 253 10.64 -12.65 26.51
N PRO A 254 11.61 -12.21 27.33
CA PRO A 254 12.56 -13.11 27.97
C PRO A 254 11.92 -14.01 29.03
N GLN A 255 10.67 -13.77 29.44
CA GLN A 255 9.93 -14.58 30.43
C GLN A 255 8.93 -15.57 29.80
N GLY A 256 8.81 -15.62 28.47
CA GLY A 256 7.85 -16.48 27.75
C GLY A 256 8.18 -17.98 27.70
N GLU A 257 9.24 -18.42 28.38
CA GLU A 257 9.60 -19.83 28.56
C GLU A 257 9.39 -20.26 30.03
N GLU A 258 8.12 -20.31 30.46
CA GLU A 258 7.66 -21.18 31.58
C GLU A 258 6.56 -22.15 31.12
#